data_AF-A0A843FAP7-F1
#
_entry.id   AF-A0A843FAP7-F1
#
_cell.length_a   1.000
_cell.length_b   1.000
_cell.length_c   1.000
_cell.angle_alpha   90.00
_cell.angle_beta   90.00
_cell.angle_gamma   90.00
#
_symmetry.space_group_name_H-M   'P 1'
#
loop_
_entity.id
_entity.type
_entity.pdbx_description
1 polymer ?
#
loop_
_entity_poly.entity_id
_entity_poly.type
_entity_poly.pdbx_seq_one_letter_code
_entity_poly.pdbx_strand_id
1 'polypeptide(L)'
;DSKKFKLSLGQLTSFGSTQDEISQTKRITILYACLFLVWTVITILAVTRGSRFITTIVLPFGLMTGIFVGYVTDYFKNKLKNDKLLAVIVILCAALAAYPLTQINLMYGLILLVVLLAVGLASIYLKQNKSADTTRVPIKNYIAVVLVVLALVSPTVCGAYVTSNQVVPGTSDPMWNAMTWINENTENNTVITSWWDFGYLFEIAADRQVTFDGGSQSGDRAYWLGQAMTTSDLEYSAGIFRMLDSSGTKPQEDLYNFTGDYGKTTEILKEILPMTAQNATDTLVNNYHLTNEQAQQVVNGTHPANPRPVMFVASSDMLQKAGWWSYFGDWNFTNQSSQNYNYYVPTKQVTVEPNSVGKLPLLNQSGLLVNAVIERGQGNNSTTAYTEALSTYNNSEIVINGSTYNPLNISNIMVIEDGYLVKNESVGNVENANYTLFLMGESNVYTPILIDNKLANSMFTQLYLLGGANQNVFTMVHMENGVSLWQVNFNNTVAGGGSASTNTTNR
;
A
#
# COMPACT_ATOMS: atom_id res chain seq x y z
N ASP A 1 40.25 -26.70 20.01
CA ASP A 1 40.40 -25.38 19.37
C ASP A 1 40.84 -25.35 17.89
N SER A 2 40.42 -26.30 17.05
CA SER A 2 40.89 -26.43 15.65
C SER A 2 39.87 -26.07 14.57
N LYS A 3 38.78 -25.37 14.89
CA LYS A 3 37.75 -24.95 13.91
C LYS A 3 37.55 -23.43 13.89
N LYS A 4 38.57 -22.68 13.53
CA LYS A 4 38.40 -21.30 13.04
C LYS A 4 38.96 -21.22 11.62
N PHE A 5 38.07 -20.99 10.66
CA PHE A 5 38.41 -20.69 9.28
C PHE A 5 39.17 -19.36 9.28
N LYS A 6 40.51 -19.42 9.25
CA LYS A 6 41.38 -18.25 9.12
C LYS A 6 41.54 -17.95 7.64
N LEU A 7 40.56 -17.29 7.04
CA LEU A 7 40.77 -16.68 5.73
C LEU A 7 41.50 -15.35 5.95
N SER A 8 42.82 -15.37 5.88
CA SER A 8 43.62 -14.15 5.78
C SER A 8 43.54 -13.68 4.33
N LEU A 9 43.11 -12.43 4.08
CA LEU A 9 43.16 -11.83 2.74
C LEU A 9 44.56 -11.88 2.10
N GLY A 10 45.61 -11.98 2.92
CA GLY A 10 46.98 -12.21 2.45
C GLY A 10 47.28 -13.63 1.95
N GLN A 11 46.35 -14.58 2.04
CA GLN A 11 46.47 -15.93 1.46
C GLN A 11 45.79 -16.07 0.09
N LEU A 12 44.97 -15.08 -0.30
CA LEU A 12 44.44 -14.98 -1.67
C LEU A 12 45.51 -14.55 -2.67
N THR A 13 46.53 -13.80 -2.23
CA THR A 13 47.69 -13.43 -3.05
C THR A 13 48.60 -14.61 -3.39
N SER A 14 48.55 -15.70 -2.61
CA SER A 14 49.36 -16.91 -2.81
C SER A 14 48.69 -18.00 -3.66
N PHE A 15 47.50 -17.77 -4.23
CA PHE A 15 46.88 -18.71 -5.16
C PHE A 15 47.64 -18.75 -6.50
N GLY A 16 48.62 -19.65 -6.55
CA GLY A 16 49.51 -19.92 -7.69
C GLY A 16 50.71 -18.98 -7.74
N SER A 17 51.77 -19.34 -7.03
CA SER A 17 53.06 -18.66 -7.05
C SER A 17 53.74 -18.77 -8.42
N THR A 18 53.59 -17.75 -9.25
CA THR A 18 54.54 -17.45 -10.32
C THR A 18 55.04 -16.02 -10.10
N GLN A 19 56.36 -15.83 -10.18
CA GLN A 19 57.12 -14.57 -9.96
C GLN A 19 56.79 -13.45 -10.97
N ASP A 20 55.65 -13.50 -11.64
CA ASP A 20 55.29 -12.62 -12.75
C ASP A 20 54.04 -11.81 -12.38
N GLU A 21 54.26 -10.54 -11.98
CA GLU A 21 53.21 -9.60 -11.51
C GLU A 21 52.05 -9.46 -12.49
N ILE A 22 52.34 -9.60 -13.79
CA ILE A 22 51.35 -9.56 -14.88
C ILE A 22 50.34 -10.71 -14.74
N SER A 23 50.81 -11.89 -14.34
CA SER A 23 49.96 -13.08 -14.22
C SER A 23 49.10 -13.05 -12.95
N GLN A 24 49.60 -12.41 -11.88
CA GLN A 24 48.84 -12.20 -10.64
C GLN A 24 47.71 -11.18 -10.84
N THR A 25 48.00 -10.07 -11.54
CA THR A 25 47.00 -9.04 -11.89
C THR A 25 45.89 -9.63 -12.74
N LYS A 26 46.21 -10.41 -13.79
CA LYS A 26 45.22 -11.09 -14.63
C LYS A 26 44.31 -12.02 -13.83
N ARG A 27 44.84 -12.77 -12.87
CA ARG A 27 44.03 -13.66 -12.02
C ARG A 27 43.08 -12.89 -11.10
N ILE A 28 43.55 -11.80 -10.49
CA ILE A 28 42.71 -10.95 -9.65
C ILE A 28 41.59 -10.31 -10.49
N THR A 29 41.92 -9.83 -11.70
CA THR A 29 40.91 -9.30 -12.63
C THR A 29 39.88 -10.36 -13.02
N ILE A 30 40.30 -11.60 -13.31
CA ILE A 30 39.40 -12.71 -13.62
C ILE A 30 38.54 -13.07 -12.41
N LEU A 31 39.11 -13.12 -11.20
CA LEU A 31 38.37 -13.40 -9.98
C LEU A 31 37.26 -12.36 -9.75
N TYR A 32 37.58 -11.07 -9.86
CA TYR A 32 36.58 -10.02 -9.72
C TYR A 32 35.53 -10.10 -10.84
N ALA A 33 35.95 -10.27 -12.09
CA ALA A 33 35.03 -10.42 -13.22
C ALA A 33 34.06 -11.61 -13.04
N CYS A 34 34.56 -12.75 -12.58
CA CYS A 34 33.74 -13.93 -12.26
C CYS A 34 32.78 -13.64 -11.10
N LEU A 35 33.26 -13.00 -10.02
CA LEU A 35 32.42 -12.66 -8.87
C LEU A 35 31.31 -11.67 -9.27
N PHE A 36 31.61 -10.70 -10.13
CA PHE A 36 30.61 -9.77 -10.68
C PHE A 36 29.60 -10.47 -11.59
N LEU A 37 30.05 -11.39 -12.44
CA LEU A 37 29.16 -12.13 -13.35
C LEU A 37 28.18 -13.00 -12.54
N VAL A 38 28.70 -13.74 -11.56
CA VAL A 38 27.87 -14.53 -10.63
C VAL A 38 26.89 -13.64 -9.89
N TRP A 39 27.33 -12.50 -9.36
CA TRP A 39 26.46 -11.59 -8.62
C TRP A 39 25.37 -10.96 -9.49
N THR A 40 25.71 -10.61 -10.73
CA THR A 40 24.75 -10.08 -11.72
C THR A 40 23.67 -11.11 -12.01
N VAL A 41 24.06 -12.37 -12.24
CA VAL A 41 23.12 -13.48 -12.47
C VAL A 41 22.23 -13.72 -11.25
N ILE A 42 22.79 -13.75 -10.04
CA ILE A 42 22.01 -13.90 -8.80
C ILE A 42 21.01 -12.75 -8.65
N THR A 43 21.43 -11.53 -8.97
CA THR A 43 20.56 -10.35 -8.87
C THR A 43 19.41 -10.42 -9.87
N ILE A 44 19.66 -10.82 -11.12
CA ILE A 44 18.62 -11.06 -12.13
C ILE A 44 17.62 -12.14 -11.65
N LEU A 45 18.13 -13.23 -11.05
CA LEU A 45 17.28 -14.27 -10.47
C LEU A 45 16.50 -13.78 -9.23
N ALA A 46 17.05 -12.86 -8.45
CA ALA A 46 16.36 -12.30 -7.29
C ALA A 46 15.20 -11.37 -7.69
N VAL A 47 15.32 -10.66 -8.83
CA VAL A 47 14.23 -9.85 -9.40
C VAL A 47 13.00 -10.69 -9.70
N THR A 48 13.21 -11.87 -10.31
CA THR A 48 12.10 -12.77 -10.67
C THR A 48 11.43 -13.40 -9.45
N ARG A 49 11.99 -13.22 -8.25
CA ARG A 49 11.49 -13.75 -6.98
C ARG A 49 10.94 -12.66 -6.04
N GLY A 50 10.76 -11.43 -6.52
CA GLY A 50 10.17 -10.34 -5.72
C GLY A 50 11.07 -9.84 -4.58
N SER A 51 12.37 -10.15 -4.60
CA SER A 51 13.31 -9.61 -3.63
C SER A 51 13.56 -8.11 -3.91
N ARG A 52 13.84 -7.33 -2.86
CA ARG A 52 14.14 -5.88 -2.93
C ARG A 52 15.46 -5.63 -3.69
N PHE A 53 15.36 -5.68 -5.01
CA PHE A 53 16.41 -5.60 -6.02
C PHE A 53 17.44 -4.49 -5.82
N ILE A 54 17.00 -3.32 -5.35
CA ILE A 54 17.88 -2.16 -5.16
C ILE A 54 18.97 -2.45 -4.13
N THR A 55 18.63 -3.10 -3.02
CA THR A 55 19.59 -3.38 -1.93
C THR A 55 20.71 -4.34 -2.37
N THR A 56 20.39 -5.29 -3.25
CA THR A 56 21.35 -6.26 -3.77
C THR A 56 22.35 -5.67 -4.79
N ILE A 57 22.02 -4.54 -5.43
CA ILE A 57 22.87 -3.86 -6.42
C ILE A 57 23.83 -2.84 -5.79
N VAL A 58 23.56 -2.37 -4.58
CA VAL A 58 24.37 -1.31 -3.95
C VAL A 58 25.86 -1.68 -3.88
N LEU A 59 26.17 -2.89 -3.44
CA LEU A 59 27.55 -3.35 -3.29
C LEU A 59 28.30 -3.53 -4.61
N PRO A 60 27.78 -4.23 -5.66
CA PRO A 60 28.50 -4.35 -6.93
C PRO A 60 28.66 -2.99 -7.61
N PHE A 61 27.64 -2.13 -7.53
CA PHE A 61 27.73 -0.78 -8.07
C PHE A 61 28.83 0.03 -7.39
N GLY A 62 28.90 0.00 -6.05
CA GLY A 62 29.96 0.67 -5.29
C GLY A 62 31.36 0.20 -5.65
N LEU A 63 31.57 -1.11 -5.82
CA LEU A 63 32.85 -1.66 -6.26
C LEU A 63 33.21 -1.23 -7.69
N MET A 64 32.24 -1.25 -8.62
CA MET A 64 32.45 -0.79 -10.00
C MET A 64 32.79 0.69 -10.07
N THR A 65 32.12 1.53 -9.27
CA THR A 65 32.45 2.95 -9.14
C THR A 65 33.88 3.13 -8.64
N GLY A 66 34.31 2.36 -7.62
CA GLY A 66 35.69 2.40 -7.13
C GLY A 66 36.73 1.99 -8.19
N ILE A 67 36.49 0.90 -8.90
CA ILE A 67 37.35 0.42 -10.00
C ILE A 67 37.42 1.48 -11.12
N PHE A 68 36.28 2.06 -11.50
CA PHE A 68 36.20 3.12 -12.49
C PHE A 68 37.01 4.35 -12.07
N VAL A 69 36.86 4.83 -10.83
CA VAL A 69 37.64 5.95 -10.29
C VAL A 69 39.13 5.63 -10.30
N GLY A 70 39.52 4.37 -10.03
CA GLY A 70 40.90 3.89 -10.17
C GLY A 70 41.44 4.06 -11.59
N TYR A 71 40.71 3.56 -12.60
CA TYR A 71 41.10 3.71 -14.00
C TYR A 71 41.14 5.17 -14.46
N VAL A 72 40.17 5.99 -14.02
CA VAL A 72 40.17 7.44 -14.31
C VAL A 72 41.38 8.12 -13.69
N THR A 73 41.74 7.75 -12.46
CA THR A 73 42.92 8.29 -11.77
C THR A 73 44.20 7.97 -12.55
N ASP A 74 44.38 6.72 -12.99
CA ASP A 74 45.54 6.32 -13.76
C ASP A 74 45.58 6.99 -15.14
N TYR A 75 44.42 7.14 -15.79
CA TYR A 75 44.32 7.85 -17.07
C TYR A 75 44.69 9.33 -16.94
N PHE A 76 44.17 10.02 -15.91
CA PHE A 76 44.49 11.43 -15.66
C PHE A 76 45.95 11.63 -15.28
N LYS A 77 46.54 10.71 -14.51
CA LYS A 77 47.95 10.76 -14.11
C LYS A 77 48.89 10.54 -15.29
N ASN A 78 48.63 9.54 -16.13
CA ASN A 78 49.62 9.00 -17.06
C ASN A 78 49.39 9.39 -18.52
N LYS A 79 48.14 9.62 -18.93
CA LYS A 79 47.77 9.79 -20.35
C LYS A 79 47.19 11.17 -20.67
N LEU A 80 46.48 11.80 -19.74
CA LEU A 80 45.84 13.10 -19.99
C LEU A 80 46.82 14.27 -19.78
N LYS A 81 47.38 14.79 -20.88
CA LYS A 81 48.29 15.96 -20.87
C LYS A 81 47.69 17.22 -21.48
N ASN A 82 46.48 17.14 -22.03
CA ASN A 82 45.82 18.27 -22.70
C ASN A 82 44.96 19.08 -21.72
N ASP A 83 45.39 20.30 -21.43
CA ASP A 83 44.74 21.20 -20.47
C ASP A 83 43.34 21.65 -20.90
N LYS A 84 43.07 21.74 -22.21
CA LYS A 84 41.72 22.05 -22.71
C LYS A 84 40.74 20.93 -22.41
N LEU A 85 41.17 19.69 -22.62
CA LEU A 85 40.35 18.51 -22.34
C LEU A 85 40.11 18.35 -20.83
N LEU A 86 41.12 18.62 -20.01
CA LEU A 86 41.00 18.64 -18.55
C LEU A 86 40.00 19.72 -18.08
N ALA A 87 40.02 20.92 -18.68
CA ALA A 87 39.07 21.98 -18.36
C ALA A 87 37.62 21.59 -18.71
N VAL A 88 37.40 20.92 -19.85
CA VAL A 88 36.06 20.40 -20.22
C VAL A 88 35.57 19.38 -19.21
N ILE A 89 36.43 18.45 -18.79
CA ILE A 89 36.10 17.46 -17.75
C ILE A 89 35.73 18.15 -16.44
N VAL A 90 36.52 19.12 -16.00
CA VAL A 90 36.26 19.91 -14.78
C VAL A 90 34.89 20.59 -14.85
N ILE A 91 34.56 21.23 -15.98
CA ILE A 91 33.27 21.92 -16.16
C ILE A 91 32.11 20.92 -16.09
N LEU A 92 32.22 19.81 -16.81
CA LEU A 92 31.18 18.78 -16.85
C LEU A 92 30.99 18.12 -15.48
N CYS A 93 32.06 17.75 -14.80
CA CYS A 93 31.98 17.16 -13.46
C CYS A 93 31.48 18.16 -12.41
N ALA A 94 31.86 19.43 -12.48
CA ALA A 94 31.31 20.47 -11.60
C ALA A 94 29.80 20.64 -11.80
N ALA A 95 29.33 20.65 -13.06
CA ALA A 95 27.90 20.70 -13.39
C ALA A 95 27.15 19.47 -12.86
N LEU A 96 27.67 18.25 -13.12
CA LEU A 96 27.07 17.01 -12.65
C LEU A 96 27.08 16.88 -11.11
N ALA A 97 28.12 17.38 -10.44
CA ALA A 97 28.17 17.39 -8.98
C ALA A 97 27.19 18.41 -8.37
N ALA A 98 26.99 19.56 -9.02
CA ALA A 98 26.14 20.63 -8.49
C ALA A 98 24.65 20.46 -8.81
N TYR A 99 24.31 19.87 -9.96
CA TYR A 99 22.92 19.75 -10.42
C TYR A 99 21.99 19.02 -9.45
N PRO A 100 22.36 17.87 -8.85
CA PRO A 100 21.49 17.20 -7.87
C PRO A 100 21.15 18.08 -6.67
N LEU A 101 22.08 18.94 -6.25
CA LEU A 101 21.89 19.85 -5.13
C LEU A 101 20.91 20.99 -5.47
N THR A 102 20.78 21.38 -6.74
CA THR A 102 19.79 22.41 -7.15
C THR A 102 18.35 21.92 -7.00
N GLN A 103 18.12 20.60 -7.06
CA GLN A 103 16.81 20.00 -6.84
C GLN A 103 16.38 20.05 -5.37
N ILE A 104 17.35 20.16 -4.45
CA ILE A 104 17.11 20.38 -3.02
C ILE A 104 16.99 21.87 -2.72
N ASN A 105 17.99 22.65 -3.16
CA ASN A 105 18.03 24.08 -2.99
C ASN A 105 18.85 24.72 -4.12
N LEU A 106 18.19 25.54 -4.93
CA LEU A 106 18.80 26.19 -6.09
C LEU A 106 20.06 26.99 -5.72
N MET A 107 20.05 27.72 -4.60
CA MET A 107 21.15 28.59 -4.20
C MET A 107 22.39 27.77 -3.79
N TYR A 108 22.20 26.66 -3.06
CA TYR A 108 23.32 25.80 -2.66
C TYR A 108 23.98 25.12 -3.86
N GLY A 109 23.18 24.63 -4.81
CA GLY A 109 23.71 24.05 -6.04
C GLY A 109 24.49 25.07 -6.87
N LEU A 110 24.00 26.31 -7.01
CA LEU A 110 24.70 27.37 -7.74
C LEU A 110 26.02 27.77 -7.06
N ILE A 111 26.03 27.91 -5.73
CA ILE A 111 27.25 28.20 -4.98
C ILE A 111 28.28 27.08 -5.17
N LEU A 112 27.86 25.82 -5.05
CA LEU A 112 28.75 24.67 -5.24
C LEU A 112 29.33 24.66 -6.66
N LEU A 113 28.52 24.91 -7.68
CA LEU A 113 28.98 25.00 -9.07
C LEU A 113 30.09 26.04 -9.24
N VAL A 114 29.87 27.26 -8.73
CA VAL A 114 30.85 28.36 -8.83
C VAL A 114 32.14 28.00 -8.12
N VAL A 115 32.07 27.43 -6.91
CA VAL A 115 33.27 27.00 -6.15
C VAL A 115 34.04 25.93 -6.89
N LEU A 116 33.37 24.88 -7.38
CA LEU A 116 34.02 23.78 -8.09
C LEU A 116 34.67 24.24 -9.40
N LEU A 117 34.00 25.13 -10.15
CA LEU A 117 34.57 25.74 -11.36
C LEU A 117 35.77 26.63 -11.04
N ALA A 118 35.67 27.48 -10.01
CA ALA A 118 36.74 28.38 -9.61
C ALA A 118 37.99 27.59 -9.20
N VAL A 119 37.85 26.61 -8.31
CA VAL A 119 38.96 25.75 -7.85
C VAL A 119 39.53 24.92 -9.00
N GLY A 120 38.67 24.32 -9.81
CA GLY A 120 39.05 23.46 -10.93
C GLY A 120 39.83 24.22 -12.01
N LEU A 121 39.30 25.35 -12.50
CA LEU A 121 39.94 26.16 -13.54
C LEU A 121 41.19 26.88 -13.03
N ALA A 122 41.18 27.39 -11.78
CA ALA A 122 42.37 27.94 -11.15
C ALA A 122 43.52 26.94 -11.10
N SER A 123 43.23 25.67 -10.79
CA SER A 123 44.25 24.62 -10.74
C SER A 123 44.95 24.37 -12.07
N ILE A 124 44.26 24.64 -13.19
CA ILE A 124 44.76 24.45 -14.55
C ILE A 124 45.55 25.68 -15.01
N TYR A 125 44.99 26.88 -14.84
CA TYR A 125 45.49 28.09 -15.50
C TYR A 125 46.34 29.02 -14.61
N LEU A 126 46.13 29.03 -13.29
CA LEU A 126 46.87 29.94 -12.39
C LEU A 126 48.19 29.33 -11.87
N LYS A 127 48.34 28.00 -11.93
CA LYS A 127 49.54 27.32 -11.45
C LYS A 127 50.50 27.06 -12.62
N GLN A 128 51.40 28.00 -12.91
CA GLN A 128 52.50 27.76 -13.86
C GLN A 128 53.39 26.61 -13.34
N ASN A 129 53.47 25.51 -14.09
CA ASN A 129 54.32 24.37 -13.79
C ASN A 129 55.80 24.76 -13.88
N LYS A 130 56.41 25.21 -12.78
CA LYS A 130 57.85 25.49 -12.68
C LYS A 130 58.73 24.27 -12.37
N SER A 131 58.18 23.05 -12.37
CA SER A 131 58.96 21.87 -11.99
C SER A 131 59.21 20.95 -13.19
N ALA A 132 60.47 20.93 -13.64
CA ALA A 132 61.03 19.95 -14.57
C ALA A 132 61.29 18.59 -13.88
N ASP A 133 60.39 18.16 -12.99
CA ASP A 133 60.46 16.87 -12.31
C ASP A 133 59.34 15.99 -12.87
N THR A 134 59.70 15.10 -13.78
CA THR A 134 58.80 14.21 -14.53
C THR A 134 58.22 13.08 -13.67
N THR A 135 58.55 13.02 -12.38
CA THR A 135 58.14 11.94 -11.48
C THR A 135 56.90 12.25 -10.64
N ARG A 136 56.48 13.52 -10.51
CA ARG A 136 55.35 13.93 -9.67
C ARG A 136 54.11 14.30 -10.49
N VAL A 137 52.98 13.67 -10.18
CA VAL A 137 51.67 13.97 -10.78
C VAL A 137 51.26 15.43 -10.47
N PRO A 138 50.86 16.24 -11.47
CA PRO A 138 50.38 17.61 -11.26
C PRO A 138 49.13 17.68 -10.38
N ILE A 139 49.03 18.70 -9.51
CA ILE A 139 47.90 18.90 -8.59
C ILE A 139 46.53 19.00 -9.29
N LYS A 140 46.52 19.57 -10.51
CA LYS A 140 45.32 19.69 -11.36
C LYS A 140 44.67 18.35 -11.69
N ASN A 141 45.47 17.29 -11.80
CA ASN A 141 44.96 15.94 -12.07
C ASN A 141 44.26 15.36 -10.83
N TYR A 142 44.78 15.63 -9.62
CA TYR A 142 44.10 15.24 -8.38
C TYR A 142 42.78 15.97 -8.19
N ILE A 143 42.73 17.27 -8.48
CA ILE A 143 41.50 18.07 -8.40
C ILE A 143 40.44 17.56 -9.39
N ALA A 144 40.84 17.21 -10.62
CA ALA A 144 39.93 16.60 -11.59
C ALA A 144 39.40 15.23 -11.13
N VAL A 145 40.23 14.39 -10.49
CA VAL A 145 39.76 13.12 -9.88
C VAL A 145 38.74 13.39 -8.78
N VAL A 146 39.00 14.35 -7.89
CA VAL A 146 38.05 14.72 -6.83
C VAL A 146 36.71 15.18 -7.43
N LEU A 147 36.74 15.98 -8.49
CA LEU A 147 35.52 16.42 -9.19
C LEU A 147 34.75 15.26 -9.83
N VAL A 148 35.44 14.29 -10.42
CA VAL A 148 34.80 13.06 -10.93
C VAL A 148 34.13 12.29 -9.79
N VAL A 149 34.81 12.13 -8.65
CA VAL A 149 34.23 11.48 -7.47
C VAL A 149 33.00 12.23 -6.98
N LEU A 150 33.07 13.56 -6.86
CA LEU A 150 31.93 14.38 -6.46
C LEU A 150 30.76 14.27 -7.45
N ALA A 151 31.03 14.23 -8.75
CA ALA A 151 30.01 14.04 -9.78
C ALA A 151 29.29 12.69 -9.68
N LEU A 152 29.99 11.64 -9.23
CA LEU A 152 29.42 10.31 -9.03
C LEU A 152 28.67 10.17 -7.70
N VAL A 153 29.16 10.81 -6.64
CA VAL A 153 28.58 10.69 -5.28
C VAL A 153 27.39 11.62 -5.08
N SER A 154 27.42 12.83 -5.66
CA SER A 154 26.39 13.85 -5.43
C SER A 154 24.96 13.38 -5.76
N PRO A 155 24.68 12.71 -6.90
CA PRO A 155 23.34 12.21 -7.20
C PRO A 155 22.82 11.25 -6.13
N THR A 156 23.67 10.36 -5.62
CA THR A 156 23.28 9.36 -4.60
C THR A 156 22.98 10.02 -3.26
N VAL A 157 23.83 10.95 -2.81
CA VAL A 157 23.64 11.64 -1.52
C VAL A 157 22.43 12.57 -1.57
N CYS A 158 22.29 13.37 -2.64
CA CYS A 158 21.15 14.26 -2.79
C CYS A 158 19.84 13.47 -2.96
N GLY A 159 19.87 12.38 -3.75
CA GLY A 159 18.72 11.48 -3.89
C GLY A 159 18.30 10.88 -2.55
N ALA A 160 19.24 10.38 -1.76
CA ALA A 160 18.95 9.84 -0.43
C ALA A 160 18.35 10.91 0.51
N TYR A 161 18.86 12.14 0.48
CA TYR A 161 18.30 13.25 1.26
C TYR A 161 16.87 13.60 0.85
N VAL A 162 16.60 13.72 -0.46
CA VAL A 162 15.25 13.99 -0.98
C VAL A 162 14.29 12.88 -0.57
N THR A 163 14.67 11.62 -0.77
CA THR A 163 13.83 10.48 -0.36
C THR A 163 13.59 10.49 1.15
N SER A 164 14.63 10.68 1.96
CA SER A 164 14.51 10.69 3.43
C SER A 164 13.60 11.80 3.94
N ASN A 165 13.65 12.99 3.34
CA ASN A 165 12.76 14.11 3.72
C ASN A 165 11.31 13.92 3.26
N GLN A 166 11.07 13.02 2.33
CA GLN A 166 9.73 12.62 1.89
C GLN A 166 9.17 11.47 2.72
N VAL A 167 9.97 10.83 3.59
CA VAL A 167 9.48 9.83 4.52
C VAL A 167 8.72 10.54 5.64
N VAL A 168 7.40 10.50 5.55
CA VAL A 168 6.49 10.87 6.64
C VAL A 168 6.11 9.62 7.45
N PRO A 169 5.73 9.74 8.73
CA PRO A 169 5.20 8.62 9.49
C PRO A 169 4.07 7.93 8.72
N GLY A 170 4.12 6.61 8.64
CA GLY A 170 3.12 5.82 7.92
C GLY A 170 1.76 5.74 8.61
N THR A 171 1.60 6.36 9.78
CA THR A 171 0.39 6.36 10.61
C THR A 171 0.12 7.76 11.18
N SER A 172 -1.05 7.94 11.78
CA SER A 172 -1.51 9.19 12.39
C SER A 172 -1.63 9.09 13.91
N ASP A 173 -1.58 10.22 14.62
CA ASP A 173 -1.83 10.26 16.07
C ASP A 173 -3.22 9.68 16.45
N PRO A 174 -4.32 9.97 15.72
CA PRO A 174 -5.60 9.28 15.90
C PRO A 174 -5.52 7.74 15.89
N MET A 175 -4.77 7.17 14.94
CA MET A 175 -4.61 5.72 14.86
C MET A 175 -3.83 5.19 16.07
N TRP A 176 -2.75 5.86 16.47
CA TRP A 176 -1.97 5.48 17.65
C TRP A 176 -2.79 5.55 18.94
N ASN A 177 -3.57 6.63 19.11
CA ASN A 177 -4.45 6.82 20.27
C ASN A 177 -5.52 5.75 20.33
N ALA A 178 -6.14 5.39 19.20
CA ALA A 178 -7.10 4.30 19.14
C ALA A 178 -6.47 2.96 19.59
N MET A 179 -5.23 2.66 19.16
CA MET A 179 -4.53 1.44 19.60
C MET A 179 -4.16 1.48 21.07
N THR A 180 -3.74 2.64 21.57
CA THR A 180 -3.47 2.84 23.01
C THR A 180 -4.75 2.59 23.83
N TRP A 181 -5.90 3.08 23.35
CA TRP A 181 -7.20 2.81 23.96
C TRP A 181 -7.50 1.31 24.03
N ILE A 182 -7.25 0.54 22.95
CA ILE A 182 -7.44 -0.92 22.96
C ILE A 182 -6.56 -1.58 24.03
N ASN A 183 -5.30 -1.16 24.15
CA ASN A 183 -4.38 -1.72 25.14
C ASN A 183 -4.90 -1.52 26.57
N GLU A 184 -5.41 -0.33 26.86
CA GLU A 184 -5.86 0.08 28.19
C GLU A 184 -7.25 -0.45 28.56
N ASN A 185 -8.12 -0.73 27.57
CA ASN A 185 -9.56 -0.96 27.80
C ASN A 185 -10.07 -2.35 27.38
N THR A 186 -9.21 -3.23 26.84
CA THR A 186 -9.63 -4.57 26.39
C THR A 186 -8.82 -5.69 27.03
N GLU A 187 -9.35 -6.91 27.05
CA GLU A 187 -8.63 -8.08 27.56
C GLU A 187 -7.38 -8.39 26.72
N ASN A 188 -6.33 -8.96 27.33
CA ASN A 188 -5.07 -9.31 26.64
C ASN A 188 -5.25 -10.32 25.49
N ASN A 189 -6.30 -11.14 25.55
CA ASN A 189 -6.62 -12.12 24.51
C ASN A 189 -7.48 -11.53 23.37
N THR A 190 -7.84 -10.24 23.42
CA THR A 190 -8.55 -9.55 22.32
C THR A 190 -7.73 -9.63 21.04
N VAL A 191 -8.39 -9.88 19.92
CA VAL A 191 -7.79 -9.83 18.58
C VAL A 191 -8.25 -8.56 17.88
N ILE A 192 -7.31 -7.87 17.24
CA ILE A 192 -7.57 -6.71 16.42
C ILE A 192 -7.75 -7.15 14.97
N THR A 193 -8.90 -6.81 14.42
CA THR A 193 -9.30 -7.20 13.06
C THR A 193 -9.42 -5.96 12.20
N SER A 194 -8.65 -5.89 11.14
CA SER A 194 -8.64 -4.80 10.17
C SER A 194 -7.78 -5.20 8.98
N TRP A 195 -7.73 -4.38 7.93
CA TRP A 195 -6.90 -4.67 6.77
C TRP A 195 -5.39 -4.71 7.13
N TRP A 196 -4.61 -5.53 6.43
CA TRP A 196 -3.27 -5.95 6.87
C TRP A 196 -2.22 -4.83 6.97
N ASP A 197 -2.43 -3.72 6.25
CA ASP A 197 -1.46 -2.62 6.12
C ASP A 197 -0.92 -2.12 7.46
N PHE A 198 -1.76 -2.10 8.49
CA PHE A 198 -1.41 -1.62 9.83
C PHE A 198 -1.22 -2.74 10.87
N GLY A 199 -1.23 -4.02 10.47
CA GLY A 199 -1.16 -5.13 11.41
C GLY A 199 0.02 -5.03 12.40
N TYR A 200 1.25 -4.81 11.91
CA TYR A 200 2.41 -4.61 12.79
C TYR A 200 2.31 -3.39 13.70
N LEU A 201 1.68 -2.31 13.23
CA LEU A 201 1.46 -1.12 14.05
C LEU A 201 0.49 -1.46 15.19
N PHE A 202 -0.59 -2.17 14.89
CA PHE A 202 -1.59 -2.57 15.88
C PHE A 202 -0.99 -3.50 16.93
N GLU A 203 -0.17 -4.47 16.52
CA GLU A 203 0.55 -5.34 17.45
C GLU A 203 1.44 -4.54 18.41
N ILE A 204 2.20 -3.56 17.90
CA ILE A 204 3.12 -2.76 18.72
C ILE A 204 2.38 -1.78 19.63
N ALA A 205 1.40 -1.07 19.10
CA ALA A 205 0.74 0.03 19.81
C ALA A 205 -0.34 -0.45 20.78
N ALA A 206 -1.09 -1.50 20.41
CA ALA A 206 -2.15 -2.05 21.25
C ALA A 206 -1.70 -3.21 22.14
N ASP A 207 -0.52 -3.81 21.89
CA ASP A 207 -0.06 -5.05 22.55
C ASP A 207 -1.13 -6.17 22.47
N ARG A 208 -1.69 -6.37 21.28
CA ARG A 208 -2.71 -7.39 20.98
C ARG A 208 -2.35 -8.12 19.70
N GLN A 209 -2.84 -9.36 19.58
CA GLN A 209 -2.73 -10.11 18.33
C GLN A 209 -3.63 -9.49 17.27
N VAL A 210 -3.22 -9.60 16.01
CA VAL A 210 -4.01 -9.18 14.85
C VAL A 210 -4.48 -10.37 14.02
N THR A 211 -5.59 -10.21 13.31
CA THR A 211 -6.06 -11.22 12.36
C THR A 211 -5.02 -11.53 11.31
N PHE A 212 -4.31 -10.51 10.79
CA PHE A 212 -3.17 -10.64 9.88
C PHE A 212 -2.45 -9.28 9.69
N ASP A 213 -1.24 -9.34 9.16
CA ASP A 213 -0.27 -8.25 9.07
C ASP A 213 0.56 -8.35 7.77
N GLY A 214 1.51 -7.43 7.59
CA GLY A 214 2.35 -7.38 6.39
C GLY A 214 3.25 -8.60 6.17
N GLY A 215 3.49 -9.45 7.17
CA GLY A 215 4.20 -10.73 7.06
C GLY A 215 3.28 -11.94 6.90
N SER A 216 1.97 -11.79 7.14
CA SER A 216 0.96 -12.85 7.06
C SER A 216 -0.10 -12.59 5.99
N GLN A 217 0.29 -11.97 4.87
CA GLN A 217 -0.54 -11.66 3.69
C GLN A 217 -0.93 -12.91 2.86
N SER A 218 -1.31 -14.00 3.51
CA SER A 218 -1.83 -15.18 2.82
C SER A 218 -3.18 -14.86 2.17
N GLY A 219 -3.44 -15.48 1.01
CA GLY A 219 -4.64 -15.18 0.21
C GLY A 219 -5.96 -15.55 0.90
N ASP A 220 -5.95 -16.50 1.83
CA ASP A 220 -7.11 -16.97 2.58
C ASP A 220 -7.62 -15.95 3.62
N ARG A 221 -6.74 -15.39 4.45
CA ARG A 221 -7.12 -14.34 5.41
C ARG A 221 -7.57 -13.07 4.70
N ALA A 222 -6.89 -12.70 3.62
CA ALA A 222 -7.29 -11.58 2.77
C ALA A 222 -8.67 -11.81 2.13
N TYR A 223 -8.95 -13.04 1.64
CA TYR A 223 -10.25 -13.43 1.10
C TYR A 223 -11.36 -13.25 2.14
N TRP A 224 -11.20 -13.86 3.33
CA TRP A 224 -12.25 -13.85 4.34
C TRP A 224 -12.48 -12.47 4.94
N LEU A 225 -11.43 -11.71 5.26
CA LEU A 225 -11.61 -10.35 5.74
C LEU A 225 -12.23 -9.46 4.66
N GLY A 226 -11.82 -9.61 3.41
CA GLY A 226 -12.43 -8.94 2.27
C GLY A 226 -13.92 -9.26 2.12
N GLN A 227 -14.30 -10.54 2.27
CA GLN A 227 -15.69 -10.99 2.28
C GLN A 227 -16.48 -10.37 3.44
N ALA A 228 -15.94 -10.39 4.67
CA ALA A 228 -16.58 -9.81 5.85
C ALA A 228 -16.83 -8.31 5.67
N MET A 229 -15.87 -7.57 5.10
CA MET A 229 -16.04 -6.14 4.87
C MET A 229 -17.00 -5.81 3.72
N THR A 230 -17.11 -6.69 2.72
CA THR A 230 -17.92 -6.48 1.50
C THR A 230 -19.38 -6.89 1.67
N THR A 231 -19.67 -7.92 2.46
CA THR A 231 -21.04 -8.44 2.63
C THR A 231 -21.93 -7.45 3.38
N SER A 232 -23.23 -7.42 3.07
CA SER A 232 -24.23 -6.68 3.84
C SER A 232 -24.78 -7.45 5.04
N ASP A 233 -24.43 -8.74 5.15
CA ASP A 233 -24.85 -9.62 6.23
C ASP A 233 -23.86 -9.52 7.41
N LEU A 234 -24.31 -8.88 8.48
CA LEU A 234 -23.53 -8.66 9.70
C LEU A 234 -23.36 -9.95 10.51
N GLU A 235 -24.30 -10.91 10.44
CA GLU A 235 -24.20 -12.22 11.08
C GLU A 235 -23.06 -13.02 10.43
N TYR A 236 -23.02 -13.01 9.10
CA TYR A 236 -21.96 -13.66 8.33
C TYR A 236 -20.60 -12.97 8.55
N SER A 237 -20.55 -11.64 8.59
CA SER A 237 -19.33 -10.87 8.91
C SER A 237 -18.78 -11.24 10.29
N ALA A 238 -19.64 -11.29 11.30
CA ALA A 238 -19.26 -11.71 12.65
C ALA A 238 -18.86 -13.18 12.70
N GLY A 239 -19.52 -14.07 11.95
CA GLY A 239 -19.12 -15.47 11.81
C GLY A 239 -17.70 -15.63 11.27
N ILE A 240 -17.34 -14.84 10.24
CA ILE A 240 -15.97 -14.83 9.71
C ILE A 240 -14.97 -14.39 10.79
N PHE A 241 -15.23 -13.29 11.50
CA PHE A 241 -14.34 -12.82 12.57
C PHE A 241 -14.21 -13.85 13.69
N ARG A 242 -15.31 -14.46 14.12
CA ARG A 242 -15.32 -15.55 15.12
C ARG A 242 -14.37 -16.68 14.73
N MET A 243 -14.47 -17.14 13.47
CA MET A 243 -13.64 -18.22 12.94
C MET A 243 -12.16 -17.83 12.88
N LEU A 244 -11.85 -16.72 12.18
CA LEU A 244 -10.48 -16.29 11.92
C LEU A 244 -9.73 -15.96 13.21
N ASP A 245 -10.36 -15.23 14.11
CA ASP A 245 -9.68 -14.68 15.28
C ASP A 245 -9.57 -15.69 16.43
N SER A 246 -10.42 -16.73 16.42
CA SER A 246 -10.35 -17.82 17.42
C SER A 246 -9.56 -19.04 16.95
N SER A 247 -9.67 -19.40 15.67
CA SER A 247 -9.13 -20.68 15.14
C SER A 247 -8.28 -20.53 13.87
N GLY A 248 -8.14 -19.30 13.35
CA GLY A 248 -7.45 -19.04 12.10
C GLY A 248 -8.15 -19.70 10.91
N THR A 249 -7.33 -20.29 10.03
CA THR A 249 -7.74 -20.92 8.77
C THR A 249 -7.97 -22.43 8.91
N LYS A 250 -7.84 -22.97 10.13
CA LYS A 250 -7.95 -24.41 10.38
C LYS A 250 -9.27 -25.03 9.89
N PRO A 251 -10.46 -24.41 10.07
CA PRO A 251 -11.69 -24.98 9.55
C PRO A 251 -11.73 -25.09 8.03
N GLN A 252 -11.10 -24.14 7.33
CA GLN A 252 -10.94 -24.20 5.88
C GLN A 252 -10.01 -25.35 5.47
N GLU A 253 -8.90 -25.53 6.17
CA GLU A 253 -7.96 -26.64 5.93
C GLU A 253 -8.62 -28.00 6.16
N ASP A 254 -9.37 -28.14 7.26
CA ASP A 254 -10.09 -29.36 7.61
C ASP A 254 -11.16 -29.68 6.55
N LEU A 255 -11.96 -28.69 6.12
CA LEU A 255 -12.95 -28.87 5.05
C LEU A 255 -12.31 -29.17 3.69
N TYR A 256 -11.18 -28.55 3.36
CA TYR A 256 -10.45 -28.86 2.13
C TYR A 256 -9.99 -30.31 2.12
N ASN A 257 -9.54 -30.85 3.26
CA ASN A 257 -9.16 -32.26 3.37
C ASN A 257 -10.35 -33.21 3.14
N PHE A 258 -11.58 -32.77 3.42
CA PHE A 258 -12.78 -33.58 3.20
C PHE A 258 -13.37 -33.42 1.79
N THR A 259 -13.24 -32.24 1.20
CA THR A 259 -13.86 -31.91 -0.10
C THR A 259 -12.91 -32.02 -1.29
N GLY A 260 -11.61 -31.80 -1.08
CA GLY A 260 -10.60 -31.67 -2.14
C GLY A 260 -10.76 -30.42 -3.02
N ASP A 261 -11.65 -29.48 -2.66
CA ASP A 261 -12.07 -28.37 -3.51
C ASP A 261 -12.23 -27.08 -2.69
N TYR A 262 -11.46 -26.04 -3.05
CA TYR A 262 -11.50 -24.75 -2.36
C TYR A 262 -12.81 -23.98 -2.60
N GLY A 263 -13.42 -24.12 -3.78
CA GLY A 263 -14.72 -23.52 -4.09
C GLY A 263 -15.82 -24.10 -3.24
N LYS A 264 -15.90 -25.43 -3.16
CA LYS A 264 -16.87 -26.14 -2.30
C LYS A 264 -16.61 -25.91 -0.81
N THR A 265 -15.34 -25.91 -0.39
CA THR A 265 -14.95 -25.55 0.98
C THR A 265 -15.46 -24.16 1.36
N THR A 266 -15.25 -23.20 0.46
CA THR A 266 -15.70 -21.83 0.65
C THR A 266 -17.22 -21.76 0.70
N GLU A 267 -17.93 -22.39 -0.24
CA GLU A 267 -19.40 -22.48 -0.26
C GLU A 267 -19.97 -22.97 1.08
N ILE A 268 -19.42 -24.07 1.61
CA ILE A 268 -19.80 -24.62 2.91
C ILE A 268 -19.61 -23.59 4.03
N LEU A 269 -18.43 -22.96 4.10
CA LEU A 269 -18.15 -21.98 5.15
C LEU A 269 -19.08 -20.77 5.06
N LYS A 270 -19.38 -20.27 3.86
CA LYS A 270 -20.32 -19.17 3.65
C LYS A 270 -21.71 -19.50 4.19
N GLU A 271 -22.15 -20.74 4.05
CA GLU A 271 -23.46 -21.19 4.53
C GLU A 271 -23.49 -21.35 6.06
N ILE A 272 -22.48 -21.97 6.67
CA ILE A 272 -22.57 -22.36 8.09
C ILE A 272 -22.18 -21.26 9.07
N LEU A 273 -21.33 -20.30 8.69
CA LEU A 273 -20.82 -19.27 9.60
C LEU A 273 -21.89 -18.37 10.25
N PRO A 274 -23.00 -17.99 9.58
CA PRO A 274 -24.07 -17.23 10.25
C PRO A 274 -25.04 -18.10 11.07
N MET A 275 -24.94 -19.43 11.01
CA MET A 275 -25.89 -20.35 11.65
C MET A 275 -25.54 -20.64 13.12
N THR A 276 -26.47 -21.23 13.87
CA THR A 276 -26.16 -21.86 15.16
C THR A 276 -25.23 -23.05 14.96
N ALA A 277 -24.44 -23.40 15.98
CA ALA A 277 -23.56 -24.57 15.93
C ALA A 277 -24.32 -25.87 15.58
N GLN A 278 -25.55 -26.02 16.10
CA GLN A 278 -26.39 -27.19 15.79
C GLN A 278 -26.83 -27.20 14.32
N ASN A 279 -27.35 -26.08 13.81
CA ASN A 279 -27.78 -25.98 12.42
C ASN A 279 -26.58 -26.16 11.46
N ALA A 280 -25.41 -25.62 11.81
CA ALA A 280 -24.17 -25.83 11.07
C ALA A 280 -23.81 -27.33 10.99
N THR A 281 -23.86 -28.05 12.12
CA THR A 281 -23.64 -29.51 12.15
C THR A 281 -24.65 -30.24 11.27
N ASP A 282 -25.95 -29.92 11.40
CA ASP A 282 -27.01 -30.55 10.64
C ASP A 282 -26.85 -30.29 9.13
N THR A 283 -26.48 -29.08 8.73
CA THR A 283 -26.18 -28.72 7.34
C THR A 283 -24.98 -29.50 6.80
N LEU A 284 -23.88 -29.60 7.56
CA LEU A 284 -22.70 -30.37 7.14
C LEU A 284 -23.01 -31.86 6.92
N VAL A 285 -23.85 -32.45 7.77
CA VAL A 285 -24.22 -33.87 7.66
C VAL A 285 -25.27 -34.10 6.58
N ASN A 286 -26.34 -33.31 6.56
CA ASN A 286 -27.50 -33.57 5.70
C ASN A 286 -27.27 -33.08 4.26
N ASN A 287 -26.70 -31.89 4.09
CA ASN A 287 -26.55 -31.26 2.77
C ASN A 287 -25.20 -31.60 2.14
N TYR A 288 -24.15 -31.69 2.94
CA TYR A 288 -22.79 -31.94 2.45
C TYR A 288 -22.28 -33.37 2.68
N HIS A 289 -23.06 -34.21 3.35
CA HIS A 289 -22.79 -35.64 3.56
C HIS A 289 -21.48 -35.92 4.31
N LEU A 290 -21.06 -35.01 5.20
CA LEU A 290 -19.96 -35.26 6.12
C LEU A 290 -20.40 -36.23 7.22
N THR A 291 -19.46 -37.01 7.74
CA THR A 291 -19.70 -37.78 8.97
C THR A 291 -19.90 -36.85 10.17
N ASN A 292 -20.59 -37.30 11.21
CA ASN A 292 -20.76 -36.52 12.45
C ASN A 292 -19.41 -36.07 13.05
N GLU A 293 -18.38 -36.91 12.96
CA GLU A 293 -17.03 -36.61 13.44
C GLU A 293 -16.39 -35.47 12.66
N GLN A 294 -16.47 -35.52 11.32
CA GLN A 294 -15.99 -34.44 10.44
C GLN A 294 -16.76 -33.14 10.65
N ALA A 295 -18.08 -33.22 10.77
CA ALA A 295 -18.92 -32.05 11.04
C ALA A 295 -18.55 -31.38 12.36
N GLN A 296 -18.40 -32.18 13.44
CA GLN A 296 -18.00 -31.66 14.75
C GLN A 296 -16.59 -31.04 14.71
N GLN A 297 -15.66 -31.63 13.96
CA GLN A 297 -14.32 -31.07 13.80
C GLN A 297 -14.34 -29.66 13.19
N VAL A 298 -15.12 -29.44 12.14
CA VAL A 298 -15.29 -28.14 11.48
C VAL A 298 -16.04 -27.15 12.39
N VAL A 299 -17.10 -27.61 13.06
CA VAL A 299 -17.91 -26.79 13.95
C VAL A 299 -17.11 -26.33 15.18
N ASN A 300 -16.22 -27.17 15.72
CA ASN A 300 -15.37 -26.77 16.84
C ASN A 300 -14.46 -25.57 16.53
N GLY A 301 -14.05 -25.37 15.28
CA GLY A 301 -13.25 -24.21 14.89
C GLY A 301 -14.08 -23.01 14.41
N THR A 302 -15.22 -23.24 13.74
CA THR A 302 -16.11 -22.16 13.28
C THR A 302 -17.02 -21.58 14.37
N HIS A 303 -17.37 -22.40 15.37
CA HIS A 303 -18.27 -22.10 16.48
C HIS A 303 -17.65 -22.53 17.83
N PRO A 304 -16.45 -22.03 18.19
CA PRO A 304 -15.83 -22.40 19.46
C PRO A 304 -16.72 -21.96 20.63
N ALA A 305 -16.80 -22.78 21.68
CA ALA A 305 -17.64 -22.50 22.84
C ALA A 305 -17.28 -21.18 23.56
N ASN A 306 -15.99 -20.80 23.51
CA ASN A 306 -15.48 -19.54 24.04
C ASN A 306 -14.70 -18.82 22.92
N PRO A 307 -15.39 -18.08 22.03
CA PRO A 307 -14.70 -17.31 21.00
C PRO A 307 -13.88 -16.19 21.67
N ARG A 308 -12.75 -15.83 21.05
CA ARG A 308 -11.93 -14.71 21.55
C ARG A 308 -12.65 -13.39 21.34
N PRO A 309 -12.45 -12.38 22.22
CA PRO A 309 -12.95 -11.03 21.97
C PRO A 309 -12.32 -10.47 20.69
N VAL A 310 -13.12 -9.77 19.88
CA VAL A 310 -12.67 -9.17 18.63
C VAL A 310 -12.97 -7.67 18.62
N MET A 311 -11.96 -6.88 18.23
CA MET A 311 -12.06 -5.45 17.98
C MET A 311 -11.82 -5.19 16.50
N PHE A 312 -12.87 -4.81 15.76
CA PHE A 312 -12.74 -4.38 14.38
C PHE A 312 -12.33 -2.89 14.32
N VAL A 313 -11.22 -2.60 13.66
CA VAL A 313 -10.71 -1.24 13.46
C VAL A 313 -11.08 -0.80 12.05
N ALA A 314 -12.03 0.13 11.96
CA ALA A 314 -12.46 0.74 10.71
C ALA A 314 -11.84 2.14 10.56
N SER A 315 -11.04 2.35 9.53
CA SER A 315 -10.30 3.59 9.31
C SER A 315 -10.51 4.20 7.93
N SER A 316 -10.32 5.51 7.83
CA SER A 316 -10.54 6.31 6.62
C SER A 316 -9.74 5.84 5.39
N ASP A 317 -8.53 5.31 5.58
CA ASP A 317 -7.70 4.80 4.48
C ASP A 317 -8.30 3.56 3.81
N MET A 318 -9.14 2.81 4.53
CA MET A 318 -9.79 1.61 4.00
C MET A 318 -10.78 1.94 2.88
N LEU A 319 -11.32 3.17 2.82
CA LEU A 319 -12.13 3.64 1.69
C LEU A 319 -11.32 3.62 0.38
N GLN A 320 -10.09 4.12 0.41
CA GLN A 320 -9.21 4.17 -0.77
C GLN A 320 -8.63 2.81 -1.14
N LYS A 321 -8.59 1.88 -0.16
CA LYS A 321 -8.11 0.51 -0.34
C LYS A 321 -9.21 -0.47 -0.74
N ALA A 322 -10.44 0.01 -0.91
CA ALA A 322 -11.59 -0.83 -1.22
C ALA A 322 -11.44 -1.69 -2.45
N GLY A 323 -10.77 -1.17 -3.48
CA GLY A 323 -10.48 -1.98 -4.65
C GLY A 323 -9.73 -3.27 -4.31
N TRP A 324 -8.82 -3.27 -3.34
CA TRP A 324 -8.05 -4.46 -2.97
C TRP A 324 -8.82 -5.40 -2.06
N TRP A 325 -9.37 -4.91 -0.95
CA TRP A 325 -10.05 -5.82 -0.03
C TRP A 325 -11.31 -6.42 -0.64
N SER A 326 -12.00 -5.69 -1.52
CA SER A 326 -13.15 -6.24 -2.25
C SER A 326 -12.72 -7.19 -3.37
N TYR A 327 -11.57 -6.94 -4.02
CA TYR A 327 -10.99 -7.90 -4.98
C TYR A 327 -10.63 -9.23 -4.33
N PHE A 328 -10.01 -9.22 -3.16
CA PHE A 328 -9.76 -10.48 -2.46
C PHE A 328 -11.06 -11.11 -1.98
N GLY A 329 -11.98 -10.30 -1.46
CA GLY A 329 -13.30 -10.76 -1.05
C GLY A 329 -14.04 -11.46 -2.17
N ASP A 330 -14.23 -10.81 -3.32
CA ASP A 330 -15.12 -11.28 -4.40
C ASP A 330 -14.51 -12.36 -5.32
N TRP A 331 -13.44 -13.03 -4.88
CA TRP A 331 -12.82 -14.11 -5.67
C TRP A 331 -13.83 -15.22 -6.01
N ASN A 332 -13.98 -15.47 -7.30
CA ASN A 332 -14.82 -16.52 -7.84
C ASN A 332 -13.99 -17.75 -8.20
N PHE A 333 -14.18 -18.81 -7.42
CA PHE A 333 -13.43 -20.06 -7.54
C PHE A 333 -13.73 -20.84 -8.83
N THR A 334 -14.90 -20.63 -9.44
CA THR A 334 -15.30 -21.32 -10.68
C THR A 334 -14.59 -20.75 -11.90
N ASN A 335 -14.57 -19.42 -12.03
CA ASN A 335 -13.98 -18.76 -13.20
C ASN A 335 -12.57 -18.20 -12.94
N GLN A 336 -12.05 -18.33 -11.72
CA GLN A 336 -10.73 -17.84 -11.29
C GLN A 336 -10.52 -16.36 -11.62
N SER A 337 -11.56 -15.57 -11.32
CA SER A 337 -11.55 -14.12 -11.52
C SER A 337 -12.09 -13.41 -10.28
N SER A 338 -11.87 -12.10 -10.22
CA SER A 338 -12.46 -11.25 -9.20
C SER A 338 -12.77 -9.87 -9.76
N GLN A 339 -13.66 -9.17 -9.08
CA GLN A 339 -14.03 -7.79 -9.34
C GLN A 339 -13.58 -6.92 -8.17
N ASN A 340 -13.10 -5.72 -8.48
CA ASN A 340 -12.80 -4.71 -7.48
C ASN A 340 -13.91 -3.65 -7.45
N TYR A 341 -14.31 -3.27 -6.25
CA TYR A 341 -15.30 -2.24 -5.99
C TYR A 341 -14.66 -1.10 -5.19
N ASN A 342 -15.05 0.14 -5.44
CA ASN A 342 -14.33 1.31 -4.96
C ASN A 342 -15.28 2.32 -4.28
N TYR A 343 -14.68 3.12 -3.39
CA TYR A 343 -15.22 4.41 -2.97
C TYR A 343 -14.40 5.49 -3.66
N TYR A 344 -15.05 6.37 -4.43
CA TYR A 344 -14.42 7.58 -4.94
C TYR A 344 -14.64 8.69 -3.92
N VAL A 345 -13.61 8.89 -3.11
CA VAL A 345 -13.58 9.90 -2.04
C VAL A 345 -12.90 11.17 -2.56
N PRO A 346 -13.51 12.35 -2.43
CA PRO A 346 -12.92 13.58 -2.88
C PRO A 346 -11.80 14.03 -1.93
N THR A 347 -10.85 14.79 -2.46
CA THR A 347 -9.74 15.35 -1.67
C THR A 347 -10.07 16.69 -1.01
N LYS A 348 -11.25 17.24 -1.30
CA LYS A 348 -11.74 18.52 -0.82
C LYS A 348 -13.22 18.41 -0.48
N GLN A 349 -13.76 19.45 0.12
CA GLN A 349 -15.19 19.62 0.34
C GLN A 349 -15.67 20.81 -0.49
N VAL A 350 -16.99 20.94 -0.66
CA VAL A 350 -17.60 22.07 -1.39
C VAL A 350 -18.68 22.73 -0.55
N THR A 351 -18.64 24.05 -0.44
CA THR A 351 -19.72 24.82 0.18
C THR A 351 -20.86 24.99 -0.82
N VAL A 352 -22.07 24.56 -0.44
CA VAL A 352 -23.30 24.66 -1.25
C VAL A 352 -24.37 25.34 -0.40
N GLU A 353 -24.55 26.64 -0.64
CA GLU A 353 -25.59 27.44 -0.01
C GLU A 353 -27.00 26.99 -0.44
N PRO A 354 -28.06 27.28 0.32
CA PRO A 354 -29.43 27.01 -0.11
C PRO A 354 -29.72 27.62 -1.49
N ASN A 355 -30.36 26.86 -2.38
CA ASN A 355 -30.65 27.24 -3.76
C ASN A 355 -29.40 27.57 -4.59
N SER A 356 -28.34 26.82 -4.37
CA SER A 356 -27.11 26.88 -5.16
C SER A 356 -26.68 25.50 -5.61
N VAL A 357 -25.75 25.48 -6.57
CA VAL A 357 -25.16 24.26 -7.11
C VAL A 357 -23.69 24.22 -6.75
N GLY A 358 -23.28 23.13 -6.12
CA GLY A 358 -21.89 22.80 -5.86
C GLY A 358 -21.38 21.78 -6.86
N LYS A 359 -20.11 21.83 -7.20
CA LYS A 359 -19.46 20.85 -8.07
C LYS A 359 -18.11 20.45 -7.51
N LEU A 360 -17.86 19.14 -7.45
CA LEU A 360 -16.62 18.61 -6.91
C LEU A 360 -16.12 17.42 -7.74
N PRO A 361 -14.83 17.39 -8.13
CA PRO A 361 -14.27 16.27 -8.87
C PRO A 361 -14.12 15.02 -7.98
N LEU A 362 -14.63 13.89 -8.45
CA LEU A 362 -14.52 12.57 -7.81
C LEU A 362 -13.45 11.70 -8.49
N LEU A 363 -13.33 11.82 -9.81
CA LEU A 363 -12.35 11.09 -10.62
C LEU A 363 -11.74 12.04 -11.65
N ASN A 364 -10.42 12.05 -11.76
CA ASN A 364 -9.70 12.78 -12.80
C ASN A 364 -8.56 11.91 -13.34
N GLN A 365 -8.81 11.25 -14.48
CA GLN A 365 -7.86 10.33 -15.10
C GLN A 365 -7.88 10.48 -16.63
N SER A 366 -6.69 10.72 -17.21
CA SER A 366 -6.36 10.62 -18.64
C SER A 366 -7.54 10.67 -19.63
N GLY A 367 -8.17 11.84 -19.78
CA GLY A 367 -9.26 12.05 -20.74
C GLY A 367 -10.67 12.10 -20.11
N LEU A 368 -10.84 11.64 -18.88
CA LEU A 368 -12.12 11.57 -18.17
C LEU A 368 -12.06 12.29 -16.82
N LEU A 369 -12.95 13.27 -16.66
CA LEU A 369 -13.25 13.96 -15.40
C LEU A 369 -14.68 13.61 -15.00
N VAL A 370 -14.88 12.98 -13.84
CA VAL A 370 -16.21 12.77 -13.27
C VAL A 370 -16.38 13.67 -12.06
N ASN A 371 -17.43 14.49 -12.07
CA ASN A 371 -17.80 15.37 -10.98
C ASN A 371 -19.07 14.87 -10.29
N ALA A 372 -19.14 15.05 -8.98
CA ALA A 372 -20.42 15.14 -8.29
C ALA A 372 -20.95 16.58 -8.45
N VAL A 373 -22.19 16.70 -8.92
CA VAL A 373 -22.94 17.96 -8.98
C VAL A 373 -24.02 17.88 -7.91
N ILE A 374 -23.97 18.79 -6.94
CA ILE A 374 -24.87 18.84 -5.78
C ILE A 374 -25.80 20.03 -5.98
N GLU A 375 -27.10 19.76 -6.00
CA GLU A 375 -28.14 20.78 -6.12
C GLU A 375 -28.89 20.88 -4.79
N ARG A 376 -28.69 21.99 -4.08
CA ARG A 376 -29.36 22.21 -2.80
C ARG A 376 -30.60 23.06 -2.99
N GLY A 377 -31.78 22.54 -2.62
CA GLY A 377 -33.02 23.32 -2.68
C GLY A 377 -33.20 24.28 -1.50
N GLN A 378 -34.40 24.87 -1.41
CA GLN A 378 -34.80 25.83 -0.37
C GLN A 378 -35.38 25.18 0.89
N GLY A 379 -35.89 23.94 0.78
CA GLY A 379 -36.59 23.24 1.85
C GLY A 379 -35.76 22.14 2.49
N ASN A 380 -36.24 21.60 3.61
CA ASN A 380 -35.65 20.41 4.22
C ASN A 380 -35.68 19.24 3.22
N ASN A 381 -34.63 18.42 3.21
CA ASN A 381 -34.51 17.20 2.41
C ASN A 381 -34.63 17.44 0.89
N SER A 382 -34.45 18.69 0.44
CA SER A 382 -34.54 19.07 -0.98
C SER A 382 -33.22 18.92 -1.73
N THR A 383 -32.12 18.64 -1.03
CA THR A 383 -30.82 18.38 -1.63
C THR A 383 -30.87 17.13 -2.52
N THR A 384 -30.33 17.26 -3.73
CA THR A 384 -30.10 16.15 -4.66
C THR A 384 -28.70 16.26 -5.25
N ALA A 385 -28.27 15.23 -5.95
CA ALA A 385 -27.02 15.26 -6.67
C ALA A 385 -26.99 14.21 -7.78
N TYR A 386 -26.12 14.42 -8.75
CA TYR A 386 -25.84 13.48 -9.82
C TYR A 386 -24.36 13.52 -10.20
N THR A 387 -23.94 12.56 -11.00
CA THR A 387 -22.59 12.52 -11.58
C THR A 387 -22.59 13.07 -13.00
N GLU A 388 -21.57 13.84 -13.34
CA GLU A 388 -21.34 14.39 -14.68
C GLU A 388 -19.95 14.00 -15.17
N ALA A 389 -19.87 13.41 -16.36
CA ALA A 389 -18.63 13.00 -17.01
C ALA A 389 -18.24 13.96 -18.14
N LEU A 390 -17.04 14.52 -18.05
CA LEU A 390 -16.49 15.51 -18.98
C LEU A 390 -15.12 15.08 -19.49
N SER A 391 -14.77 15.56 -20.68
CA SER A 391 -13.42 15.43 -21.24
C SER A 391 -12.43 16.32 -20.47
N THR A 392 -11.28 15.77 -20.05
CA THR A 392 -10.24 16.57 -19.37
C THR A 392 -9.53 17.56 -20.30
N TYR A 393 -9.72 17.45 -21.62
CA TYR A 393 -9.02 18.30 -22.59
C TYR A 393 -9.68 19.66 -22.78
N ASN A 394 -11.00 19.72 -22.66
CA ASN A 394 -11.81 20.90 -23.00
C ASN A 394 -13.05 21.08 -22.10
N ASN A 395 -13.23 20.23 -21.08
CA ASN A 395 -14.36 20.24 -20.16
C ASN A 395 -15.74 20.12 -20.85
N SER A 396 -15.81 19.53 -22.05
CA SER A 396 -17.08 19.25 -22.72
C SER A 396 -17.63 17.88 -22.33
N GLU A 397 -18.95 17.71 -22.43
CA GLU A 397 -19.58 16.39 -22.35
C GLU A 397 -18.95 15.43 -23.37
N ILE A 398 -18.83 14.17 -22.95
CA ILE A 398 -18.40 13.08 -23.82
C ILE A 398 -19.65 12.43 -24.38
N VAL A 399 -19.76 12.35 -25.71
CA VAL A 399 -20.90 11.71 -26.39
C VAL A 399 -20.39 10.51 -27.17
N ILE A 400 -20.97 9.33 -26.90
CA ILE A 400 -20.65 8.08 -27.60
C ILE A 400 -21.96 7.55 -28.20
N ASN A 401 -21.95 7.27 -29.50
CA ASN A 401 -23.13 6.78 -30.24
C ASN A 401 -24.40 7.63 -30.04
N GLY A 402 -24.24 8.96 -29.91
CA GLY A 402 -25.34 9.92 -29.76
C GLY A 402 -25.94 10.02 -28.34
N SER A 403 -25.39 9.30 -27.35
CA SER A 403 -25.79 9.42 -25.94
C SER A 403 -24.64 9.98 -25.10
N THR A 404 -24.96 10.79 -24.08
CA THR A 404 -23.98 11.26 -23.10
C THR A 404 -23.35 10.06 -22.40
N TYR A 405 -22.02 9.96 -22.50
CA TYR A 405 -21.24 8.91 -21.89
C TYR A 405 -20.90 9.29 -20.45
N ASN A 406 -21.51 8.58 -19.50
CA ASN A 406 -21.16 8.65 -18.10
C ASN A 406 -20.98 7.23 -17.53
N PRO A 407 -19.73 6.76 -17.35
CA PRO A 407 -19.48 5.40 -16.85
C PRO A 407 -19.74 5.25 -15.35
N LEU A 408 -19.91 6.35 -14.62
CA LEU A 408 -20.07 6.38 -13.17
C LEU A 408 -21.48 6.85 -12.78
N ASN A 409 -22.49 6.46 -13.55
CA ASN A 409 -23.86 6.90 -13.34
C ASN A 409 -24.46 6.31 -12.05
N ILE A 410 -25.29 7.12 -11.37
CA ILE A 410 -25.84 6.77 -10.07
C ILE A 410 -27.24 6.16 -10.20
N SER A 411 -27.49 5.12 -9.42
CA SER A 411 -28.80 4.49 -9.29
C SER A 411 -29.49 4.84 -7.97
N ASN A 412 -28.73 5.33 -7.00
CA ASN A 412 -29.23 5.70 -5.67
C ASN A 412 -28.52 6.94 -5.17
N ILE A 413 -29.23 7.70 -4.34
CA ILE A 413 -28.66 8.80 -3.56
C ILE A 413 -28.96 8.58 -2.08
N MET A 414 -27.96 8.82 -1.25
CA MET A 414 -28.09 8.85 0.20
C MET A 414 -27.58 10.20 0.68
N VAL A 415 -28.39 10.95 1.41
CA VAL A 415 -28.03 12.29 1.90
C VAL A 415 -28.15 12.30 3.41
N ILE A 416 -27.03 12.61 4.06
CA ILE A 416 -26.94 12.88 5.49
C ILE A 416 -26.64 14.36 5.67
N GLU A 417 -27.51 15.06 6.39
CA GLU A 417 -27.33 16.48 6.73
C GLU A 417 -27.37 16.63 8.24
N ASP A 418 -26.35 17.28 8.80
CA ASP A 418 -26.20 17.56 10.23
C ASP A 418 -26.39 16.30 11.11
N GLY A 419 -25.88 15.16 10.63
CA GLY A 419 -25.93 13.86 11.30
C GLY A 419 -27.22 13.04 11.08
N TYR A 420 -28.20 13.57 10.34
CA TYR A 420 -29.46 12.88 10.09
C TYR A 420 -29.56 12.40 8.64
N LEU A 421 -30.01 11.16 8.45
CA LEU A 421 -30.39 10.65 7.14
C LEU A 421 -31.66 11.38 6.67
N VAL A 422 -31.51 12.28 5.69
CA VAL A 422 -32.60 13.10 5.16
C VAL A 422 -33.18 12.57 3.86
N LYS A 423 -32.40 11.78 3.11
CA LYS A 423 -32.83 11.15 1.86
C LYS A 423 -32.10 9.83 1.63
N ASN A 424 -32.83 8.82 1.19
CA ASN A 424 -32.31 7.55 0.71
C ASN A 424 -33.28 7.01 -0.35
N GLU A 425 -33.00 7.26 -1.63
CA GLU A 425 -33.92 6.95 -2.72
C GLU A 425 -33.20 6.53 -3.99
N SER A 426 -33.87 5.71 -4.80
CA SER A 426 -33.41 5.35 -6.13
C SER A 426 -33.56 6.54 -7.08
N VAL A 427 -32.54 6.78 -7.90
CA VAL A 427 -32.46 7.89 -8.87
C VAL A 427 -31.88 7.42 -10.20
N GLY A 428 -32.06 8.22 -11.25
CA GLY A 428 -31.51 7.92 -12.57
C GLY A 428 -32.20 6.75 -13.28
N ASN A 429 -31.63 6.33 -14.41
CA ASN A 429 -32.06 5.11 -15.11
C ASN A 429 -31.28 3.91 -14.55
N VAL A 430 -31.96 3.12 -13.72
CA VAL A 430 -31.38 2.02 -12.93
C VAL A 430 -30.73 0.92 -13.78
N GLU A 431 -31.17 0.73 -15.03
CA GLU A 431 -30.66 -0.36 -15.89
C GLU A 431 -29.16 -0.25 -16.21
N ASN A 432 -28.58 0.96 -16.16
CA ASN A 432 -27.18 1.21 -16.53
C ASN A 432 -26.37 1.93 -15.43
N ALA A 433 -26.87 1.96 -14.19
CA ALA A 433 -26.26 2.71 -13.11
C ALA A 433 -25.84 1.78 -11.96
N ASN A 434 -24.55 1.82 -11.63
CA ASN A 434 -23.93 0.87 -10.70
C ASN A 434 -23.38 1.54 -9.44
N TYR A 435 -23.72 2.82 -9.22
CA TYR A 435 -23.18 3.60 -8.11
C TYR A 435 -24.25 4.23 -7.24
N THR A 436 -23.93 4.37 -5.96
CA THR A 436 -24.68 5.15 -4.98
C THR A 436 -23.89 6.40 -4.66
N LEU A 437 -24.55 7.57 -4.75
CA LEU A 437 -23.94 8.83 -4.34
C LEU A 437 -24.32 9.13 -2.89
N PHE A 438 -23.34 9.02 -2.01
CA PHE A 438 -23.46 9.32 -0.59
C PHE A 438 -23.01 10.78 -0.35
N LEU A 439 -23.92 11.63 0.11
CA LEU A 439 -23.64 13.03 0.43
C LEU A 439 -23.62 13.22 1.94
N MET A 440 -22.48 13.64 2.48
CA MET A 440 -22.37 14.09 3.87
C MET A 440 -22.32 15.62 3.89
N GLY A 441 -23.34 16.25 4.46
CA GLY A 441 -23.46 17.70 4.60
C GLY A 441 -23.43 18.14 6.07
N GLU A 442 -22.63 19.15 6.39
CA GLU A 442 -22.61 19.81 7.70
C GLU A 442 -22.49 21.33 7.50
N SER A 443 -23.43 22.12 8.04
CA SER A 443 -23.37 23.59 7.99
C SER A 443 -23.05 24.17 6.59
N ASN A 444 -23.70 23.65 5.53
CA ASN A 444 -23.54 23.99 4.10
C ASN A 444 -22.31 23.40 3.40
N VAL A 445 -21.43 22.69 4.10
CA VAL A 445 -20.26 22.05 3.51
C VAL A 445 -20.60 20.59 3.19
N TYR A 446 -20.43 20.20 1.93
CA TYR A 446 -20.73 18.84 1.47
C TYR A 446 -19.48 18.08 1.05
N THR A 447 -19.48 16.80 1.40
CA THR A 447 -18.50 15.79 0.98
C THR A 447 -19.25 14.68 0.24
N PRO A 448 -19.28 14.71 -1.11
CA PRO A 448 -19.86 13.64 -1.90
C PRO A 448 -18.90 12.46 -1.99
N ILE A 449 -19.34 11.24 -1.68
CA ILE A 449 -18.61 9.99 -1.89
C ILE A 449 -19.42 9.15 -2.87
N LEU A 450 -18.80 8.74 -3.97
CA LEU A 450 -19.44 7.83 -4.92
C LEU A 450 -19.01 6.40 -4.58
N ILE A 451 -19.98 5.51 -4.41
CA ILE A 451 -19.78 4.16 -3.88
C ILE A 451 -20.29 3.16 -4.90
N ASP A 452 -19.50 2.15 -5.25
CA ASP A 452 -20.02 0.99 -5.99
C ASP A 452 -21.23 0.39 -5.25
N ASN A 453 -22.33 0.09 -5.97
CA ASN A 453 -23.56 -0.41 -5.34
C ASN A 453 -23.36 -1.67 -4.50
N LYS A 454 -22.38 -2.51 -4.87
CA LYS A 454 -21.98 -3.68 -4.09
C LYS A 454 -21.52 -3.32 -2.67
N LEU A 455 -20.91 -2.15 -2.50
CA LEU A 455 -20.37 -1.67 -1.23
C LEU A 455 -21.34 -0.74 -0.48
N ALA A 456 -22.36 -0.19 -1.13
CA ALA A 456 -23.30 0.77 -0.53
C ALA A 456 -23.95 0.28 0.77
N ASN A 457 -24.23 -1.03 0.86
CA ASN A 457 -24.78 -1.67 2.06
C ASN A 457 -23.81 -2.65 2.73
N SER A 458 -22.53 -2.62 2.37
CA SER A 458 -21.52 -3.51 2.97
C SER A 458 -21.35 -3.25 4.47
N MET A 459 -20.87 -4.24 5.22
CA MET A 459 -20.55 -4.11 6.64
C MET A 459 -19.67 -2.88 6.88
N PHE A 460 -18.63 -2.70 6.06
CA PHE A 460 -17.73 -1.55 6.21
C PHE A 460 -18.48 -0.22 6.06
N THR A 461 -19.36 -0.07 5.05
CA THR A 461 -20.18 1.14 4.91
C THR A 461 -21.14 1.33 6.07
N GLN A 462 -21.85 0.28 6.47
CA GLN A 462 -22.81 0.31 7.58
C GLN A 462 -22.14 0.77 8.88
N LEU A 463 -20.94 0.29 9.18
CA LEU A 463 -20.22 0.67 10.39
C LEU A 463 -19.53 2.04 10.23
N TYR A 464 -18.65 2.20 9.24
CA TYR A 464 -17.76 3.35 9.15
C TYR A 464 -18.46 4.64 8.66
N LEU A 465 -19.33 4.55 7.66
CA LEU A 465 -20.01 5.73 7.09
C LEU A 465 -21.38 6.01 7.73
N LEU A 466 -22.10 4.95 8.13
CA LEU A 466 -23.47 5.07 8.67
C LEU A 466 -23.54 4.92 10.19
N GLY A 467 -22.41 4.77 10.88
CA GLY A 467 -22.34 4.74 12.33
C GLY A 467 -23.02 3.52 12.97
N GLY A 468 -23.23 2.44 12.23
CA GLY A 468 -23.76 1.17 12.74
C GLY A 468 -25.20 1.24 13.24
N ALA A 469 -26.03 2.10 12.64
CA ALA A 469 -27.44 2.23 13.00
C ALA A 469 -28.24 0.94 12.75
N ASN A 470 -29.27 0.70 13.57
CA ASN A 470 -30.23 -0.41 13.45
C ASN A 470 -29.65 -1.83 13.53
N GLN A 471 -28.50 -2.01 14.18
CA GLN A 471 -27.91 -3.32 14.46
C GLN A 471 -27.29 -3.34 15.86
N ASN A 472 -27.02 -4.54 16.39
CA ASN A 472 -26.41 -4.74 17.71
C ASN A 472 -25.27 -5.77 17.69
N VAL A 473 -24.86 -6.26 16.51
CA VAL A 473 -23.75 -7.22 16.34
C VAL A 473 -22.41 -6.53 16.58
N PHE A 474 -22.27 -5.27 16.18
CA PHE A 474 -21.08 -4.45 16.35
C PHE A 474 -21.38 -3.23 17.20
N THR A 475 -20.63 -3.01 18.27
CA THR A 475 -20.77 -1.82 19.11
C THR A 475 -19.56 -0.91 18.93
N MET A 476 -19.80 0.33 18.53
CA MET A 476 -18.74 1.34 18.54
C MET A 476 -18.37 1.66 19.99
N VAL A 477 -17.12 1.42 20.37
CA VAL A 477 -16.65 1.63 21.75
C VAL A 477 -15.72 2.84 21.90
N HIS A 478 -15.12 3.28 20.81
CA HIS A 478 -14.24 4.45 20.76
C HIS A 478 -14.17 5.02 19.35
N MET A 479 -13.90 6.31 19.24
CA MET A 479 -13.71 6.99 17.96
C MET A 479 -12.62 8.04 18.09
N GLU A 480 -11.74 8.04 17.10
CA GLU A 480 -10.74 9.07 16.84
C GLU A 480 -10.99 9.65 15.45
N ASN A 481 -10.35 10.77 15.11
CA ASN A 481 -10.51 11.35 13.78
C ASN A 481 -10.10 10.35 12.68
N GLY A 482 -11.07 9.87 11.89
CA GLY A 482 -10.88 8.92 10.81
C GLY A 482 -10.60 7.48 11.25
N VAL A 483 -10.82 7.12 12.51
CA VAL A 483 -10.69 5.74 13.03
C VAL A 483 -11.81 5.46 14.03
N SER A 484 -12.53 4.35 13.84
CA SER A 484 -13.58 3.88 14.75
C SER A 484 -13.33 2.45 15.19
N LEU A 485 -13.55 2.18 16.48
CA LEU A 485 -13.31 0.88 17.10
C LEU A 485 -14.64 0.18 17.37
N TRP A 486 -14.79 -1.03 16.86
CA TRP A 486 -16.03 -1.80 16.89
C TRP A 486 -15.83 -3.13 17.61
N GLN A 487 -16.39 -3.25 18.81
CA GLN A 487 -16.44 -4.52 19.52
C GLN A 487 -17.49 -5.43 18.88
N VAL A 488 -17.11 -6.69 18.61
CA VAL A 488 -18.03 -7.71 18.08
C VAL A 488 -18.76 -8.41 19.24
N ASN A 489 -20.08 -8.36 19.23
CA ASN A 489 -20.95 -8.98 20.22
C ASN A 489 -21.46 -10.33 19.72
N PHE A 490 -20.66 -11.39 19.83
CA PHE A 490 -21.07 -12.72 19.33
C PHE A 490 -22.37 -13.24 19.96
N ASN A 491 -22.69 -12.90 21.22
CA ASN A 491 -23.93 -13.30 21.86
C ASN A 491 -25.19 -12.67 21.22
N ASN A 492 -25.03 -11.56 20.49
CA ASN A 492 -26.13 -10.92 19.77
C ASN A 492 -26.36 -11.54 18.38
N THR A 493 -25.43 -12.35 17.89
CA THR A 493 -25.58 -13.08 16.62
C THR A 493 -26.51 -14.27 16.78
N VAL A 494 -27.15 -14.71 15.69
CA VAL A 494 -27.92 -15.96 15.65
C VAL A 494 -27.06 -17.13 16.13
N ALA A 495 -25.81 -17.17 15.70
CA ALA A 495 -24.84 -18.18 16.08
C ALA A 495 -24.55 -18.21 17.60
N GLY A 496 -24.65 -17.07 18.29
CA GLY A 496 -24.49 -16.92 19.74
C GLY A 496 -25.80 -17.04 20.53
N GLY A 497 -26.92 -17.40 19.89
CA GLY A 497 -28.23 -17.52 20.53
C GLY A 497 -29.03 -16.21 20.61
N GLY A 498 -28.56 -15.15 19.96
CA GLY A 498 -29.29 -13.90 19.79
C GLY A 498 -30.47 -14.04 18.83
N SER A 499 -31.40 -13.08 18.89
CA SER A 499 -32.43 -12.96 17.86
C SER A 499 -31.80 -12.33 16.62
N ALA A 500 -32.08 -12.89 15.43
CA ALA A 500 -31.58 -12.33 14.18
C ALA A 500 -31.85 -10.84 14.12
N SER A 501 -30.83 -10.03 13.82
CA SER A 501 -31.06 -8.63 13.49
C SER A 501 -32.05 -8.59 12.33
N THR A 502 -33.23 -7.99 12.54
CA THR A 502 -34.24 -7.86 11.49
C THR A 502 -33.77 -6.81 10.49
N ASN A 503 -32.76 -7.14 9.68
CA ASN A 503 -32.39 -6.40 8.48
C ASN A 503 -33.35 -6.73 7.32
N THR A 504 -34.64 -6.78 7.63
CA THR A 504 -35.72 -6.80 6.66
C THR A 504 -36.48 -5.50 6.76
N THR A 505 -36.00 -4.46 6.11
CA THR A 505 -36.86 -3.35 5.68
C THR A 505 -36.35 -2.75 4.37
N ASN A 506 -37.12 -3.08 3.33
CA ASN A 506 -37.51 -2.26 2.18
C ASN A 506 -36.43 -1.85 1.16
N ARG A 507 -36.52 -2.51 0.00
CA ARG A 507 -36.10 -2.00 -1.31
C ARG A 507 -36.83 -0.73 -1.68
#